data_AF-A0A8H7LZ72-F1
#
_entry.id   AF-A0A8H7LZ72-F1
#
_cell.length_a   1.000
_cell.length_b   1.000
_cell.length_c   1.000
_cell.angle_alpha   90.00
_cell.angle_beta   90.00
_cell.angle_gamma   90.00
#
_symmetry.space_group_name_H-M   'P 1'
#
loop_
_entity.id
_entity.type
_entity.pdbx_description
1 polymer ?
#
loop_
_entity_poly.entity_id
_entity_poly.type
_entity_poly.pdbx_seq_one_letter_code
_entity_poly.pdbx_strand_id
1 'polypeptide(L)'
;MRAGSLKQQISCGSLPSPLQTCIQLADAVEYLHANGIVHGDIKPDNVLMTDDGRVQLADFGSAISALTTTLDFTQTKSPNFTMRFAAPEILNQKEGNYTFTEASDVYALGMVGIGAYTYEN
;
A
#
# COMPACT_ATOMS: atom_id res chain seq x y z
N MET A 1 15.99 1.61 -14.42
CA MET A 1 15.07 1.88 -13.29
C MET A 1 15.50 3.19 -12.65
N ARG A 2 14.95 4.33 -13.08
CA ARG A 2 14.93 5.52 -12.24
C ARG A 2 13.62 6.29 -12.41
N ALA A 3 12.53 5.61 -12.07
CA ALA A 3 11.40 6.25 -11.46
C ALA A 3 11.27 5.69 -10.04
N GLY A 4 11.07 6.61 -9.10
CA GLY A 4 11.16 6.38 -7.67
C GLY A 4 9.83 5.98 -7.04
N SER A 5 9.70 6.19 -5.73
CA SER A 5 8.42 5.97 -5.06
C SER A 5 7.41 7.07 -5.40
N LEU A 6 6.12 6.76 -5.27
CA LEU A 6 5.02 7.69 -5.48
C LEU A 6 5.15 8.90 -4.56
N LYS A 7 5.66 8.72 -3.34
CA LYS A 7 6.01 9.82 -2.42
C LYS A 7 6.98 10.81 -3.04
N GLN A 8 8.03 10.32 -3.71
CA GLN A 8 9.01 11.18 -4.37
C GLN A 8 8.38 11.91 -5.57
N GLN A 9 7.56 11.20 -6.36
CA GLN A 9 6.85 11.80 -7.49
C GLN A 9 5.91 12.93 -7.07
N ILE A 10 5.13 12.71 -6.01
CA ILE A 10 4.24 13.72 -5.41
C ILE A 10 5.05 14.91 -4.90
N SER A 11 6.13 14.65 -4.17
CA SER A 11 6.96 15.71 -3.58
C SER A 11 7.67 16.59 -4.62
N CYS A 12 7.97 16.03 -5.80
CA CYS A 12 8.57 16.75 -6.91
C CYS A 12 7.55 17.36 -7.89
N GLY A 13 6.24 17.22 -7.63
CA GLY A 13 5.18 17.69 -8.55
C GLY A 13 5.23 17.02 -9.92
N SER A 14 5.80 15.81 -9.99
CA SER A 14 6.08 15.09 -11.25
C SER A 14 5.11 13.93 -11.48
N LEU A 15 4.00 13.88 -10.74
CA LEU A 15 3.02 12.81 -10.88
C LEU A 15 2.33 12.95 -12.25
N PRO A 16 2.53 12.03 -13.22
CA PRO A 16 2.11 12.27 -14.60
C PRO A 16 0.58 12.28 -14.76
N SER A 17 -0.09 11.38 -14.03
CA SER A 17 -1.54 11.30 -13.97
C SER A 17 -1.97 10.65 -12.65
N PRO A 18 -2.53 11.41 -11.70
CA PRO A 18 -3.07 10.86 -10.46
C PRO A 18 -4.11 9.76 -10.70
N LEU A 19 -5.00 9.96 -11.68
CA LEU A 19 -6.04 8.98 -12.02
C LEU A 19 -5.46 7.66 -12.52
N GLN A 20 -4.57 7.70 -13.51
CA GLN A 20 -3.97 6.48 -14.06
C GLN A 20 -3.14 5.75 -13.01
N THR A 21 -2.46 6.49 -12.12
CA THR A 21 -1.71 5.91 -11.01
C THR A 21 -2.65 5.15 -10.06
N CYS A 22 -3.80 5.75 -9.71
CA CYS A 22 -4.79 5.10 -8.84
C CYS A 22 -5.40 3.86 -9.49
N ILE A 23 -5.69 3.89 -10.79
CA ILE A 23 -6.22 2.73 -11.54
C ILE A 23 -5.21 1.59 -11.52
N GLN A 24 -3.96 1.83 -11.92
CA GLN A 24 -2.93 0.78 -11.93
C GLN A 24 -2.65 0.23 -10.52
N LEU A 25 -2.71 1.10 -9.51
CA LEU A 25 -2.55 0.67 -8.12
C LEU A 25 -3.73 -0.21 -7.68
N ALA A 26 -4.95 0.13 -8.05
CA ALA A 26 -6.13 -0.70 -7.79
C ALA A 26 -6.02 -2.07 -8.48
N ASP A 27 -5.59 -2.11 -9.75
CA ASP A 27 -5.35 -3.38 -10.47
C ASP A 27 -4.31 -4.25 -9.76
N ALA A 28 -3.23 -3.64 -9.24
CA ALA A 28 -2.21 -4.36 -8.48
C ALA A 28 -2.75 -4.92 -7.15
N VAL A 29 -3.60 -4.16 -6.44
CA VAL A 29 -4.25 -4.61 -5.20
C VAL A 29 -5.25 -5.74 -5.48
N GLU A 30 -6.08 -5.60 -6.51
CA GLU A 30 -7.01 -6.64 -6.95
C GLU A 30 -6.26 -7.94 -7.27
N TYR A 31 -5.13 -7.84 -7.98
CA TYR A 31 -4.28 -9.00 -8.26
C TYR A 31 -3.78 -9.69 -6.98
N LEU A 32 -3.34 -8.92 -5.97
CA LEU A 32 -2.91 -9.50 -4.69
C LEU A 32 -4.06 -10.21 -3.98
N HIS A 33 -5.22 -9.56 -3.89
CA HIS A 33 -6.41 -10.11 -3.23
C HIS A 33 -6.92 -11.37 -3.94
N ALA A 34 -6.92 -11.40 -5.28
CA ALA A 34 -7.26 -12.59 -6.07
C ALA A 34 -6.31 -13.79 -5.81
N ASN A 35 -5.07 -13.52 -5.38
CA ASN A 35 -4.10 -14.54 -4.96
C ASN A 35 -4.11 -14.78 -3.44
N GLY A 36 -5.12 -14.28 -2.73
CA GLY A 36 -5.27 -14.42 -1.28
C GLY A 36 -4.13 -13.76 -0.50
N ILE A 37 -3.58 -12.66 -1.01
CA ILE A 37 -2.52 -11.88 -0.35
C ILE A 37 -3.11 -10.52 0.03
N VAL A 38 -3.10 -10.20 1.32
CA VAL A 38 -3.34 -8.86 1.84
C VAL A 38 -1.98 -8.19 2.02
N HIS A 39 -1.79 -6.98 1.51
CA HIS A 39 -0.51 -6.28 1.59
C HIS A 39 -0.23 -5.69 2.99
N GLY A 40 -1.23 -5.08 3.62
CA GLY A 40 -1.16 -4.60 5.01
C GLY A 40 -0.38 -3.31 5.27
N ASP A 41 0.30 -2.74 4.27
CA ASP A 41 1.05 -1.47 4.41
C ASP A 41 1.12 -0.70 3.07
N ILE A 42 -0.02 -0.56 2.40
CA ILE A 42 -0.13 0.26 1.18
C ILE A 42 0.06 1.73 1.55
N LYS A 43 1.10 2.34 0.99
CA LYS A 43 1.46 3.75 1.22
C LYS A 43 2.30 4.29 0.05
N PRO A 44 2.42 5.61 -0.13
CA PRO A 44 3.16 6.17 -1.27
C PRO A 44 4.65 5.80 -1.31
N ASP A 45 5.27 5.44 -0.19
CA ASP A 45 6.64 4.93 -0.13
C ASP A 45 6.76 3.53 -0.78
N ASN A 46 5.71 2.70 -0.69
CA ASN A 46 5.67 1.31 -1.18
C ASN A 46 5.08 1.19 -2.58
N VAL A 47 4.58 2.29 -3.15
CA VAL A 47 4.12 2.37 -4.53
C VAL A 47 5.26 2.90 -5.37
N LEU A 48 5.83 2.07 -6.24
CA LEU A 48 6.91 2.43 -7.15
C LEU A 48 6.35 2.78 -8.52
N MET A 49 6.98 3.75 -9.17
CA MET A 49 6.71 4.06 -10.57
C MET A 49 7.93 3.68 -11.38
N THR A 50 7.74 3.12 -12.58
CA THR A 50 8.83 2.79 -13.50
C THR A 50 9.03 3.90 -14.55
N ASP A 51 10.17 3.91 -15.24
CA ASP A 51 10.54 4.93 -16.23
C ASP A 51 9.51 5.04 -17.38
N ASP A 52 8.79 3.94 -17.64
CA ASP A 52 7.71 3.82 -18.62
C ASP A 52 6.31 4.09 -18.03
N GLY A 53 6.24 4.63 -16.80
CA GLY A 53 4.98 5.08 -16.18
C GLY A 53 4.10 3.96 -15.61
N ARG A 54 4.66 2.76 -15.38
CA ARG A 54 3.93 1.67 -14.73
C ARG A 54 4.03 1.76 -13.22
N VAL A 55 2.97 1.36 -12.54
CA VAL A 55 2.89 1.29 -11.07
C VAL A 55 3.20 -0.14 -10.60
N GLN A 56 4.00 -0.26 -9.55
CA GLN A 56 4.34 -1.52 -8.91
C GLN A 56 4.24 -1.40 -7.39
N LEU A 57 3.65 -2.40 -6.73
CA LEU A 57 3.67 -2.52 -5.27
C LEU A 57 4.96 -3.20 -4.81
N ALA A 58 5.54 -2.68 -3.74
CA ALA A 58 6.76 -3.17 -3.12
C ALA A 58 6.62 -3.25 -1.59
N ASP A 59 7.59 -3.91 -0.95
CA ASP A 59 7.66 -4.11 0.51
C ASP A 59 6.49 -4.90 1.12
N PHE A 60 6.59 -6.23 1.01
CA PHE A 60 5.63 -7.19 1.53
C PHE A 60 5.91 -7.59 3.00
N GLY A 61 6.66 -6.78 3.77
CA GLY A 61 7.01 -7.08 5.16
C GLY A 61 5.81 -7.18 6.12
N SER A 62 4.65 -6.67 5.71
CA SER A 62 3.38 -6.75 6.44
C SER A 62 2.31 -7.58 5.73
N ALA A 63 2.70 -8.24 4.63
CA ALA A 63 1.75 -8.99 3.84
C ALA A 63 1.34 -10.29 4.54
N ILE A 64 0.06 -10.60 4.48
CA ILE A 64 -0.51 -11.83 5.03
C ILE A 64 -1.13 -12.62 3.88
N SER A 65 -0.84 -13.91 3.80
CA SER A 65 -1.44 -14.81 2.81
C SER A 65 -2.50 -15.71 3.44
N ALA A 66 -3.72 -15.66 2.91
CA ALA A 66 -4.80 -16.58 3.25
C ALA A 66 -4.54 -18.02 2.76
N LEU A 67 -3.69 -18.19 1.73
CA LEU A 67 -3.36 -19.49 1.14
C LEU A 67 -2.26 -20.24 1.89
N THR A 68 -1.51 -19.56 2.75
CA THR A 68 -0.43 -20.16 3.52
C THR A 68 -0.66 -19.89 5.00
N THR A 69 -1.08 -20.91 5.75
CA THR A 69 -1.22 -20.88 7.23
C THR A 69 0.08 -20.50 7.96
N THR A 70 1.19 -20.30 7.25
CA THR A 70 2.50 -19.91 7.79
C THR A 70 3.30 -19.10 6.76
N LEU A 71 3.05 -17.80 6.68
CA LEU A 71 4.10 -16.85 6.28
C LEU A 71 4.36 -15.94 7.48
N ASP A 72 5.00 -16.50 8.53
CA ASP A 72 5.62 -15.74 9.60
C ASP A 72 6.86 -15.03 9.04
N PHE A 73 6.67 -14.03 8.17
CA PHE A 73 7.71 -13.05 7.92
C PHE A 73 7.76 -12.10 9.12
N THR A 74 8.56 -12.51 10.12
CA THR A 74 9.06 -11.69 11.24
C THR A 74 7.99 -10.98 12.07
N GLN A 75 7.55 -11.62 13.16
CA GLN A 75 6.98 -10.92 14.33
C GLN A 75 8.02 -9.97 14.93
N THR A 76 8.15 -8.77 14.40
CA THR A 76 8.71 -7.63 15.12
C THR A 76 7.59 -7.06 16.00
N LYS A 77 7.88 -6.89 17.30
CA LYS A 77 6.97 -6.40 18.35
C LYS A 77 6.55 -4.93 18.18
N SER A 78 6.71 -4.37 16.99
CA SER A 78 6.36 -2.99 16.64
C SER A 78 5.40 -3.06 15.46
N PRO A 79 4.44 -2.14 15.32
CA PRO A 79 3.55 -2.13 14.17
C PRO A 79 4.40 -1.99 12.89
N ASN A 80 4.49 -3.05 12.08
CA ASN A 80 5.16 -3.02 10.76
C ASN A 80 4.31 -2.26 9.72
N PHE A 81 3.40 -1.37 10.14
CA PHE A 81 2.52 -0.62 9.25
C PHE A 81 2.52 0.86 9.58
N THR A 82 2.14 1.65 8.59
CA THR A 82 2.17 3.11 8.67
C THR A 82 0.82 3.65 9.13
N MET A 83 0.72 4.07 10.40
CA MET A 83 -0.54 4.52 11.03
C MET A 83 -1.35 5.53 10.21
N ARG A 84 -0.70 6.43 9.45
CA ARG A 84 -1.36 7.44 8.61
C ARG A 84 -2.29 6.83 7.55
N PHE A 85 -1.94 5.67 7.02
CA PHE A 85 -2.67 4.99 5.95
C PHE A 85 -3.49 3.80 6.47
N ALA A 86 -3.37 3.49 7.76
CA ALA A 86 -4.06 2.36 8.37
C ALA A 86 -5.57 2.61 8.46
N ALA A 87 -6.33 1.57 8.16
CA ALA A 87 -7.78 1.58 8.31
C ALA A 87 -8.19 1.69 9.79
N PRO A 88 -9.32 2.33 10.11
CA PRO A 88 -9.74 2.55 11.49
C PRO A 88 -9.92 1.24 12.28
N GLU A 89 -10.36 0.17 11.62
CA GLU A 89 -10.48 -1.16 12.21
C GLU A 89 -9.13 -1.76 12.63
N ILE A 90 -8.03 -1.41 11.96
CA ILE A 90 -6.66 -1.82 12.34
C ILE A 90 -6.22 -1.03 13.57
N LEU A 91 -6.52 0.27 13.62
CA LEU A 91 -6.16 1.14 14.75
C LEU A 91 -6.91 0.78 16.04
N ASN A 92 -8.08 0.14 15.93
CA ASN A 92 -8.87 -0.31 17.06
C ASN A 92 -8.45 -1.69 17.61
N GLN A 93 -7.54 -2.39 16.94
CA GLN A 93 -7.03 -3.69 17.40
C GLN A 93 -6.07 -3.52 18.58
N LYS A 94 -5.91 -4.58 19.37
CA LYS A 94 -4.95 -4.58 20.48
C LYS A 94 -3.53 -4.57 19.91
N GLU A 95 -2.69 -3.72 20.49
CA GLU A 95 -1.30 -3.58 20.09
C GLU A 95 -0.59 -4.95 20.09
N GLY A 96 0.09 -5.26 18.99
CA GLY A 96 0.78 -6.54 18.79
C GLY A 96 -0.09 -7.69 18.29
N ASN A 97 -1.39 -7.49 18.11
CA ASN A 97 -2.29 -8.47 17.49
C ASN A 97 -3.07 -7.83 16.33
N TYR A 98 -2.32 -7.42 15.31
CA TYR A 98 -2.88 -6.80 14.11
C TYR A 98 -3.30 -7.87 13.10
N THR A 99 -4.54 -7.79 12.61
CA THR A 99 -5.06 -8.61 11.52
C THR A 99 -5.50 -7.70 10.39
N PHE A 100 -4.72 -7.71 9.30
CA PHE A 100 -5.04 -6.99 8.08
C PHE A 100 -6.02 -7.79 7.23
N THR A 101 -6.85 -7.07 6.49
CA THR A 101 -7.87 -7.61 5.59
C THR A 101 -7.82 -6.93 4.24
N GLU A 102 -8.44 -7.54 3.23
CA GLU A 102 -8.62 -6.91 1.91
C GLU A 102 -9.27 -5.53 2.02
N ALA A 103 -10.28 -5.38 2.90
CA ALA A 103 -10.93 -4.10 3.16
C ALA A 103 -9.98 -3.04 3.73
N SER A 104 -9.03 -3.45 4.58
CA SER A 104 -8.02 -2.52 5.11
C SER A 104 -7.03 -2.03 4.04
N ASP A 105 -6.69 -2.88 3.06
CA ASP A 105 -5.90 -2.48 1.89
C ASP A 105 -6.68 -1.49 1.00
N VAL A 106 -7.98 -1.72 0.80
CA VAL A 106 -8.85 -0.81 0.03
C VAL A 106 -8.95 0.56 0.71
N TYR A 107 -9.00 0.61 2.03
CA TYR A 107 -8.95 1.88 2.76
C TYR A 107 -7.61 2.60 2.53
N ALA A 108 -6.50 1.89 2.68
CA ALA A 108 -5.16 2.46 2.48
C ALA A 108 -4.96 2.95 1.03
N LEU A 109 -5.46 2.21 0.04
CA LEU A 109 -5.54 2.63 -1.36
C LEU A 109 -6.30 3.96 -1.51
N GLY A 110 -7.47 4.10 -0.86
CA GLY A 110 -8.23 5.34 -0.86
C GLY A 110 -7.46 6.52 -0.27
N MET A 111 -6.71 6.30 0.82
CA MET A 111 -5.85 7.31 1.43
C MET A 111 -4.70 7.74 0.51
N VAL A 112 -4.08 6.80 -0.22
CA VAL A 112 -3.07 7.10 -1.24
C VAL A 112 -3.68 7.91 -2.38
N GLY A 113 -4.87 7.53 -2.84
CA GLY A 113 -5.60 8.24 -3.89
C GLY A 113 -5.90 9.68 -3.50
N ILE A 114 -6.49 9.90 -2.31
CA ILE A 114 -6.72 11.26 -1.78
C ILE A 114 -5.41 12.05 -1.77
N GLY A 115 -4.34 11.46 -1.23
CA GLY A 115 -3.03 12.09 -1.22
C GLY A 115 -2.57 12.51 -2.62
N ALA A 116 -2.65 11.63 -3.59
CA ALA A 116 -2.25 11.92 -4.97
C ALA A 116 -2.99 13.12 -5.57
N TYR A 117 -4.25 13.37 -5.18
CA TYR A 117 -5.04 14.53 -5.65
C TYR A 117 -4.91 15.77 -4.76
N THR A 118 -4.61 15.62 -3.48
CA THR A 118 -4.58 16.75 -2.53
C THR A 118 -3.18 17.33 -2.29
N TYR A 119 -2.13 16.55 -2.55
CA TYR A 119 -0.74 17.01 -2.42
C TYR A 119 -0.25 17.81 -3.64
N GLU A 120 -1.09 17.98 -4.67
CA GLU A 120 -0.94 19.05 -5.65
C GLU A 120 -1.50 20.35 -5.06
N ASN A 121 -0.73 21.03 -4.20
CA ASN A 121 -0.81 22.48 -3.90
C ASN A 121 0.34 22.90 -2.97
#